data_AF-A0A534V7B5-F1
#
_entry.id   AF-A0A534V7B5-F1
#
_cell.length_a   1.000
_cell.length_b   1.000
_cell.length_c   1.000
_cell.angle_alpha   90.00
_cell.angle_beta   90.00
_cell.angle_gamma   90.00
#
_symmetry.space_group_name_H-M   'P 1'
#
loop_
_entity.id
_entity.type
_entity.pdbx_description
1 polymer ?
#
loop_
_entity_poly.entity_id
_entity_poly.type
_entity_poly.pdbx_seq_one_letter_code
_entity_poly.pdbx_strand_id
1 'polypeptide(L)'
;MIPLFNNVRHGKIEEFQAAIPAYEAKIAELAEDKVDLIHAAGTPPFMLLGYKGEAEIIAKWEKQFGIPIFTSGTNQVAAMKALGIKKVVGIGYDFDDTSIVARYFTDAGFNVLELEKLPGPWEEVGRLSSKDIYYQARNLSLRHRDADGIYFQGGKLRILDIIEPLEQDLGVPVIHPGVTQCWEIQKRLRVRQPRSGYGRLLVELP
;
A
#
# COMPACT_ATOMS: atom_id res chain seq x y z
N MET A 1 7.89 3.90 -17.45
CA MET A 1 7.12 2.90 -16.68
C MET A 1 6.30 2.12 -17.68
N ILE A 2 6.36 0.78 -17.65
CA ILE A 2 5.59 -0.11 -18.53
C ILE A 2 4.47 -0.74 -17.67
N PRO A 3 3.21 -0.29 -17.78
CA PRO A 3 2.12 -0.80 -16.93
C PRO A 3 1.45 -2.04 -17.55
N LEU A 4 1.30 -3.11 -16.76
CA LEU A 4 0.54 -4.30 -17.11
C LEU A 4 -0.56 -4.55 -16.05
N PHE A 5 -1.78 -4.89 -16.48
CA PHE A 5 -2.96 -4.96 -15.59
C PHE A 5 -3.48 -6.39 -15.38
N ASN A 6 -3.85 -6.73 -14.14
CA ASN A 6 -4.44 -8.02 -13.77
C ASN A 6 -5.98 -8.08 -13.90
N ASN A 7 -6.62 -7.00 -14.39
CA ASN A 7 -8.05 -6.92 -14.70
C ASN A 7 -9.00 -7.36 -13.55
N VAL A 8 -8.63 -7.09 -12.30
CA VAL A 8 -9.51 -7.22 -11.13
C VAL A 8 -10.62 -6.17 -11.24
N ARG A 9 -11.89 -6.60 -11.17
CA ARG A 9 -13.04 -5.72 -11.42
C ARG A 9 -13.97 -5.60 -10.23
N HIS A 10 -14.25 -6.70 -9.55
CA HIS A 10 -15.32 -6.80 -8.56
C HIS A 10 -14.79 -6.95 -7.12
N GLY A 11 -13.48 -7.09 -6.94
CA GLY A 11 -12.88 -7.11 -5.61
C GLY A 11 -13.16 -8.40 -4.83
N LYS A 12 -13.39 -9.50 -5.55
CA LYS A 12 -13.68 -10.81 -4.98
C LYS A 12 -12.41 -11.59 -4.66
N ILE A 13 -12.46 -12.44 -3.63
CA ILE A 13 -11.31 -13.26 -3.23
C ILE A 13 -10.83 -14.15 -4.38
N GLU A 14 -11.73 -14.71 -5.20
CA GLU A 14 -11.34 -15.55 -6.33
C GLU A 14 -10.56 -14.77 -7.40
N GLU A 15 -10.93 -13.50 -7.65
CA GLU A 15 -10.18 -12.62 -8.56
C GLU A 15 -8.76 -12.36 -8.03
N PHE A 16 -8.63 -12.19 -6.71
CA PHE A 16 -7.33 -11.95 -6.06
C PHE A 16 -6.44 -13.21 -6.05
N GLN A 17 -7.01 -14.39 -5.80
CA GLN A 17 -6.28 -15.66 -5.82
C GLN A 17 -5.78 -16.01 -7.23
N ALA A 18 -6.64 -15.81 -8.25
CA ALA A 18 -6.26 -16.02 -9.65
C ALA A 18 -5.20 -15.01 -10.13
N ALA A 19 -5.03 -13.88 -9.44
CA ALA A 19 -4.05 -12.87 -9.82
C ALA A 19 -2.60 -13.31 -9.61
N ILE A 20 -2.30 -14.21 -8.67
CA ILE A 20 -0.92 -14.59 -8.35
C ILE A 20 -0.19 -15.23 -9.54
N PRO A 21 -0.74 -16.26 -10.22
CA PRO A 21 -0.16 -16.76 -11.46
C PRO A 21 -0.05 -15.67 -12.56
N ALA A 22 -1.03 -14.77 -12.62
CA ALA A 22 -1.04 -13.67 -13.59
C ALA A 22 0.05 -12.62 -13.34
N TYR A 23 0.49 -12.43 -12.08
CA TYR A 23 1.66 -11.61 -11.77
C TYR A 23 2.95 -12.24 -12.30
N GLU A 24 3.17 -13.54 -12.06
CA GLU A 24 4.42 -14.21 -12.48
C GLU A 24 4.63 -14.12 -13.99
N ALA A 25 3.57 -14.30 -14.79
CA ALA A 25 3.65 -14.15 -16.25
C ALA A 25 4.04 -12.72 -16.68
N LYS A 26 3.49 -11.69 -16.04
CA LYS A 26 3.81 -10.28 -16.31
C LYS A 26 5.20 -9.89 -15.81
N ILE A 27 5.64 -10.47 -14.70
CA ILE A 27 6.99 -10.29 -14.18
C ILE A 27 7.99 -10.86 -15.19
N ALA A 28 7.71 -12.04 -15.77
CA ALA A 28 8.54 -12.62 -16.83
C ALA A 28 8.62 -11.69 -18.06
N GLU A 29 7.50 -11.16 -18.53
CA GLU A 29 7.45 -10.18 -19.64
C GLU A 29 8.31 -8.94 -19.34
N LEU A 30 8.13 -8.33 -18.16
CA LEU A 30 8.93 -7.17 -17.76
C LEU A 30 10.42 -7.51 -17.57
N ALA A 31 10.74 -8.75 -17.20
CA ALA A 31 12.13 -9.18 -17.07
C ALA A 31 12.84 -9.30 -18.41
N GLU A 32 12.13 -9.73 -19.47
CA GLU A 32 12.65 -9.74 -20.84
C GLU A 32 13.01 -8.33 -21.32
N ASP A 33 12.25 -7.33 -20.87
CA ASP A 33 12.49 -5.90 -21.15
C ASP A 33 13.68 -5.29 -20.37
N LYS A 34 14.35 -6.08 -19.50
CA LYS A 34 15.55 -5.67 -18.72
C LYS A 34 15.33 -4.41 -17.87
N VAL A 35 14.17 -4.31 -17.23
CA VAL A 35 13.87 -3.23 -16.28
C VAL A 35 14.75 -3.29 -15.01
N ASP A 36 14.99 -2.15 -14.37
CA ASP A 36 15.81 -2.07 -13.15
C ASP A 36 15.09 -2.61 -11.89
N LEU A 37 13.76 -2.59 -11.88
CA LEU A 37 12.90 -2.98 -10.76
C LEU A 37 11.49 -3.29 -11.23
N ILE A 38 10.81 -4.18 -10.50
CA ILE A 38 9.39 -4.50 -10.74
C ILE A 38 8.59 -4.28 -9.46
N HIS A 39 7.49 -3.53 -9.58
CA HIS A 39 6.51 -3.34 -8.51
C HIS A 39 5.23 -4.10 -8.86
N ALA A 40 4.97 -5.20 -8.16
CA ALA A 40 3.73 -5.95 -8.28
C ALA A 40 2.64 -5.27 -7.42
N ALA A 41 1.90 -4.36 -8.06
CA ALA A 41 0.96 -3.48 -7.39
C ALA A 41 -0.38 -4.14 -7.07
N GLY A 42 -0.92 -3.90 -5.88
CA GLY A 42 -2.19 -4.41 -5.39
C GLY A 42 -2.04 -4.95 -3.97
N THR A 43 -2.91 -4.58 -3.03
CA THR A 43 -2.77 -5.03 -1.64
C THR A 43 -3.51 -6.35 -1.37
N PRO A 44 -4.80 -6.53 -1.71
CA PRO A 44 -5.52 -7.75 -1.31
C PRO A 44 -4.89 -9.07 -1.82
N PRO A 45 -4.45 -9.20 -3.09
CA PRO A 45 -3.86 -10.45 -3.58
C PRO A 45 -2.68 -10.96 -2.75
N PHE A 46 -1.77 -10.07 -2.35
CA PHE A 46 -0.60 -10.47 -1.57
C PHE A 46 -0.92 -10.60 -0.07
N MET A 47 -1.84 -9.80 0.45
CA MET A 47 -2.30 -9.95 1.84
C MET A 47 -3.03 -11.28 2.08
N LEU A 48 -3.67 -11.85 1.05
CA LEU A 48 -4.22 -13.20 1.10
C LEU A 48 -3.15 -14.29 1.28
N LEU A 49 -1.94 -14.07 0.76
CA LEU A 49 -0.80 -14.98 0.98
C LEU A 49 -0.24 -14.86 2.41
N GLY A 50 -0.61 -13.80 3.14
CA GLY A 50 -0.02 -13.43 4.41
C GLY A 50 1.39 -12.86 4.29
N TYR A 51 1.91 -12.29 5.38
CA TYR A 51 3.20 -11.59 5.38
C TYR A 51 4.38 -12.49 4.99
N LYS A 52 4.40 -13.74 5.49
CA LYS A 52 5.46 -14.71 5.16
C LYS A 52 5.32 -15.24 3.73
N GLY A 53 4.11 -15.59 3.29
CA GLY A 53 3.88 -16.11 1.94
C GLY A 53 4.20 -15.09 0.85
N GLU A 54 3.92 -13.81 1.10
CA GLU A 54 4.34 -12.72 0.21
C GLU A 54 5.87 -12.62 0.12
N ALA A 55 6.59 -12.72 1.25
CA ALA A 55 8.05 -12.68 1.24
C ALA A 55 8.66 -13.88 0.48
N GLU A 56 8.09 -15.07 0.64
CA GLU A 56 8.53 -16.29 -0.04
C GLU A 56 8.35 -16.20 -1.57
N ILE A 57 7.20 -15.70 -2.03
CA ILE A 57 6.95 -15.57 -3.47
C ILE A 57 7.81 -14.49 -4.11
N ILE A 58 8.05 -13.36 -3.43
CA ILE A 58 8.98 -12.34 -3.89
C ILE A 58 10.39 -12.93 -4.03
N ALA A 59 10.89 -13.63 -3.00
CA ALA A 59 12.22 -14.23 -3.03
C ALA A 59 12.36 -15.28 -4.17
N LYS A 60 11.29 -16.05 -4.43
CA LYS A 60 11.24 -16.97 -5.57
C LYS A 60 11.39 -16.20 -6.89
N TRP A 61 10.61 -15.14 -7.10
CA TRP A 61 10.64 -14.36 -8.33
C TRP A 61 11.98 -13.63 -8.51
N GLU A 62 12.54 -13.02 -7.47
CA GLU A 62 13.86 -12.36 -7.55
C GLU A 62 14.96 -13.36 -7.91
N LYS A 63 14.94 -14.57 -7.33
CA LYS A 63 15.87 -15.66 -7.67
C LYS A 63 15.71 -16.13 -9.12
N GLN A 64 14.47 -16.19 -9.61
CA GLN A 64 14.14 -16.70 -10.93
C GLN A 64 14.50 -15.71 -12.04
N PHE A 65 14.19 -14.42 -11.84
CA PHE A 65 14.31 -13.40 -12.89
C PHE A 65 15.54 -12.50 -12.73
N GLY A 66 16.22 -12.54 -11.58
CA GLY A 66 17.44 -11.75 -11.34
C GLY A 66 17.20 -10.24 -11.24
N ILE A 67 15.94 -9.81 -11.05
CA ILE A 67 15.53 -8.40 -10.95
C ILE A 67 14.96 -8.16 -9.55
N PRO A 68 15.25 -7.02 -8.90
CA PRO A 68 14.62 -6.66 -7.64
C PRO A 68 13.10 -6.49 -7.78
N ILE A 69 12.34 -7.13 -6.89
CA ILE A 69 10.87 -7.14 -6.90
C ILE A 69 10.36 -6.70 -5.53
N PHE A 70 9.30 -5.90 -5.55
CA PHE A 70 8.55 -5.59 -4.34
C PHE A 70 7.06 -5.45 -4.67
N THR A 71 6.25 -5.44 -3.63
CA THR A 71 4.78 -5.40 -3.69
C THR A 71 4.27 -4.17 -2.96
N SER A 72 2.97 -3.91 -3.07
CA SER A 72 2.33 -2.87 -2.26
C SER A 72 2.37 -3.19 -0.76
N GLY A 73 2.24 -4.46 -0.36
CA GLY A 73 2.35 -4.86 1.04
C GLY A 73 3.74 -4.56 1.62
N THR A 74 4.78 -5.10 0.98
CA THR A 74 6.17 -4.92 1.44
C THR A 74 6.61 -3.46 1.48
N ASN A 75 6.24 -2.63 0.49
CA ASN A 75 6.61 -1.21 0.52
C ASN A 75 5.88 -0.41 1.61
N GLN A 76 4.63 -0.74 1.93
CA GLN A 76 3.88 -0.09 3.01
C GLN A 76 4.45 -0.48 4.36
N VAL A 77 4.85 -1.75 4.54
CA VAL A 77 5.60 -2.21 5.72
C VAL A 77 6.93 -1.47 5.85
N ALA A 78 7.69 -1.34 4.76
CA ALA A 78 8.97 -0.64 4.77
C ALA A 78 8.82 0.85 5.11
N ALA A 79 7.81 1.52 4.55
CA ALA A 79 7.50 2.92 4.81
C ALA A 79 7.10 3.14 6.28
N MET A 80 6.21 2.30 6.82
CA MET A 80 5.82 2.38 8.23
C MET A 80 7.01 2.20 9.17
N LYS A 81 7.88 1.22 8.90
CA LYS A 81 9.11 1.01 9.69
C LYS A 81 10.05 2.21 9.60
N ALA A 82 10.23 2.79 8.41
CA ALA A 82 11.11 3.94 8.21
C ALA A 82 10.61 5.19 8.95
N LEU A 83 9.29 5.34 9.09
CA LEU A 83 8.64 6.42 9.85
C LEU A 83 8.50 6.12 11.35
N GLY A 84 8.96 4.95 11.82
CA GLY A 84 8.90 4.57 13.23
C GLY A 84 7.50 4.22 13.75
N ILE A 85 6.55 3.95 12.85
CA ILE A 85 5.17 3.60 13.20
C ILE A 85 5.14 2.22 13.85
N LYS A 86 4.48 2.08 15.01
CA LYS A 86 4.21 0.80 15.67
C LYS A 86 2.73 0.52 15.82
N LYS A 87 1.94 1.54 16.14
CA LYS A 87 0.49 1.52 16.23
C LYS A 87 -0.11 2.22 15.04
N VAL A 88 -1.06 1.60 14.35
CA VAL A 88 -1.63 2.14 13.12
C VAL A 88 -3.15 2.03 13.15
N VAL A 89 -3.82 3.09 12.74
CA VAL A 89 -5.21 3.04 12.29
C VAL A 89 -5.26 3.04 10.78
N GLY A 90 -6.23 2.36 10.19
CA GLY A 90 -6.34 2.23 8.74
C GLY A 90 -7.72 2.55 8.21
N ILE A 91 -7.77 2.96 6.95
CA ILE A 91 -8.98 3.01 6.13
C ILE A 91 -8.74 2.15 4.90
N GLY A 92 -9.63 1.19 4.65
CA GLY A 92 -9.50 0.28 3.52
C GLY A 92 -10.80 -0.08 2.83
N TYR A 93 -10.67 -0.84 1.75
CA TYR A 93 -11.83 -1.26 0.96
C TYR A 93 -12.73 -2.23 1.73
N ASP A 94 -14.03 -2.19 1.44
CA ASP A 94 -14.95 -3.25 1.87
C ASP A 94 -14.95 -4.39 0.85
N PHE A 95 -14.52 -5.57 1.28
CA PHE A 95 -14.51 -6.80 0.49
C PHE A 95 -14.66 -8.01 1.42
N ASP A 96 -14.85 -9.20 0.85
CA ASP A 96 -15.35 -10.41 1.54
C ASP A 96 -14.64 -10.72 2.88
N ASP A 97 -13.31 -10.59 2.95
CA ASP A 97 -12.55 -10.74 4.20
C ASP A 97 -11.52 -9.62 4.39
N THR A 98 -11.95 -8.50 4.96
CA THR A 98 -11.06 -7.39 5.34
C THR A 98 -10.08 -7.73 6.48
N SER A 99 -10.29 -8.83 7.23
CA SER A 99 -9.40 -9.23 8.33
C SER A 99 -8.00 -9.60 7.85
N ILE A 100 -7.85 -9.97 6.57
CA ILE A 100 -6.56 -10.29 5.95
C ILE A 100 -5.58 -9.13 6.06
N VAL A 101 -6.08 -7.88 6.00
CA VAL A 101 -5.26 -6.66 6.01
C VAL A 101 -4.69 -6.44 7.41
N ALA A 102 -5.54 -6.52 8.43
CA ALA A 102 -5.13 -6.37 9.83
C ALA A 102 -4.18 -7.50 10.24
N ARG A 103 -4.46 -8.75 9.82
CA ARG A 103 -3.59 -9.91 10.06
C ARG A 103 -2.23 -9.73 9.42
N TYR A 104 -2.18 -9.32 8.15
CA TYR A 104 -0.92 -9.09 7.43
C TYR A 104 -0.02 -8.07 8.17
N PHE A 105 -0.57 -6.94 8.62
CA PHE A 105 0.22 -5.95 9.35
C PHE A 105 0.57 -6.37 10.78
N THR A 106 -0.31 -7.12 11.44
CA THR A 106 0.01 -7.74 12.74
C THR A 106 1.20 -8.69 12.61
N ASP A 107 1.19 -9.56 11.59
CA ASP A 107 2.30 -10.49 11.31
C ASP A 107 3.59 -9.76 10.92
N ALA A 108 3.47 -8.55 10.32
CA ALA A 108 4.60 -7.69 10.00
C ALA A 108 5.19 -6.93 11.20
N GLY A 109 4.55 -7.02 12.37
CA GLY A 109 4.99 -6.46 13.65
C GLY A 109 4.31 -5.16 14.08
N PHE A 110 3.19 -4.78 13.47
CA PHE A 110 2.42 -3.59 13.84
C PHE A 110 1.24 -3.93 14.74
N ASN A 111 0.88 -2.99 15.62
CA ASN A 111 -0.38 -3.02 16.35
C ASN A 111 -1.46 -2.28 15.55
N VAL A 112 -2.35 -3.03 14.90
CA VAL A 112 -3.47 -2.47 14.13
C VAL A 112 -4.61 -2.14 15.09
N LEU A 113 -4.79 -0.86 15.41
CA LEU A 113 -5.78 -0.41 16.40
C LEU A 113 -7.22 -0.52 15.88
N GLU A 114 -7.43 -0.09 14.64
CA GLU A 114 -8.71 -0.19 13.94
C GLU A 114 -8.49 -0.07 12.43
N LEU A 115 -9.27 -0.81 11.64
CA LEU A 115 -9.34 -0.70 10.20
C LEU A 115 -10.77 -0.37 9.80
N GLU A 116 -11.04 0.89 9.47
CA GLU A 116 -12.33 1.33 8.97
C GLU A 116 -12.51 0.98 7.50
N LYS A 117 -13.77 0.77 7.11
CA LYS A 117 -14.16 0.51 5.73
C LYS A 117 -14.52 1.81 5.03
N LEU A 118 -14.12 1.92 3.77
CA LEU A 118 -14.61 2.97 2.88
C LEU A 118 -16.10 2.73 2.58
N PRO A 119 -16.90 3.81 2.47
CA PRO A 119 -18.30 3.68 2.11
C PRO A 119 -18.47 3.34 0.62
N GLY A 120 -19.57 2.67 0.30
CA GLY A 120 -19.99 2.39 -1.07
C GLY A 120 -19.37 1.13 -1.69
N PRO A 121 -19.86 0.73 -2.87
CA PRO A 121 -19.40 -0.47 -3.55
C PRO A 121 -17.98 -0.31 -4.11
N TRP A 122 -17.28 -1.44 -4.29
CA TRP A 122 -15.89 -1.52 -4.75
C TRP A 122 -15.59 -0.74 -6.05
N GLU A 123 -16.55 -0.69 -6.96
CA GLU A 123 -16.49 -0.01 -8.26
C GLU A 123 -16.51 1.51 -8.12
N GLU A 124 -17.12 2.03 -7.06
CA GLU A 124 -17.33 3.46 -6.85
C GLU A 124 -16.29 4.10 -5.93
N VAL A 125 -15.48 3.30 -5.23
CA VAL A 125 -14.46 3.81 -4.30
C VAL A 125 -13.53 4.86 -4.92
N GLY A 126 -13.19 4.73 -6.19
CA GLY A 126 -12.34 5.70 -6.89
C GLY A 126 -13.00 7.07 -7.16
N ARG A 127 -14.30 7.19 -6.90
CA ARG A 127 -15.09 8.43 -7.03
C ARG A 127 -15.37 9.12 -5.70
N LEU A 128 -14.94 8.53 -4.59
CA LEU A 128 -15.10 9.13 -3.27
C LEU A 128 -14.34 10.46 -3.21
N SER A 129 -14.96 11.43 -2.54
CA SER A 129 -14.38 12.75 -2.30
C SER A 129 -13.18 12.64 -1.36
N SER A 130 -12.06 13.27 -1.72
CA SER A 130 -10.91 13.38 -0.82
C SER A 130 -11.29 14.08 0.50
N LYS A 131 -12.22 15.05 0.46
CA LYS A 131 -12.74 15.72 1.65
C LYS A 131 -13.46 14.77 2.60
N ASP A 132 -14.27 13.86 2.08
CA ASP A 132 -15.02 12.90 2.91
C ASP A 132 -14.06 11.89 3.54
N ILE A 133 -13.06 11.44 2.77
CA ILE A 133 -12.01 10.55 3.26
C ILE A 133 -11.14 11.25 4.32
N TYR A 134 -10.83 12.54 4.13
CA TYR A 134 -10.14 13.35 5.14
C TYR A 134 -10.93 13.36 6.46
N TYR A 135 -12.24 13.60 6.42
CA TYR A 135 -13.05 13.61 7.65
C TYR A 135 -13.10 12.25 8.32
N GLN A 136 -13.22 11.18 7.54
CA GLN A 136 -13.17 9.82 8.05
C GLN A 136 -11.84 9.55 8.77
N ALA A 137 -10.71 9.83 8.12
CA ALA A 137 -9.37 9.66 8.68
C ALA A 137 -9.14 10.47 9.95
N ARG A 138 -9.59 11.74 9.95
CA ARG A 138 -9.53 12.62 11.11
C ARG A 138 -10.35 12.06 12.27
N ASN A 139 -11.59 11.63 12.03
CA ASN A 139 -12.44 11.06 13.08
C ASN A 139 -11.86 9.77 13.66
N LEU A 140 -11.34 8.89 12.80
CA LEU A 140 -10.66 7.66 13.20
C LEU A 140 -9.43 7.96 14.08
N SER A 141 -8.57 8.88 13.65
CA SER A 141 -7.39 9.29 14.42
C SER A 141 -7.77 9.92 15.77
N LEU A 142 -8.83 10.73 15.83
CA LEU A 142 -9.30 11.33 17.08
C LEU A 142 -9.86 10.32 18.08
N ARG A 143 -10.39 9.18 17.62
CA ARG A 143 -10.80 8.04 18.46
C ARG A 143 -9.61 7.25 19.00
N HIS A 144 -8.50 7.22 18.27
CA HIS A 144 -7.26 6.50 18.59
C HIS A 144 -6.07 7.44 18.64
N ARG A 145 -6.07 8.36 19.63
CA ARG A 145 -5.05 9.41 19.76
C ARG A 145 -3.63 8.89 20.03
N ASP A 146 -3.49 7.60 20.35
CA ASP A 146 -2.21 6.94 20.57
C ASP A 146 -1.71 6.17 19.32
N ALA A 147 -2.36 6.32 18.17
CA ALA A 147 -1.86 5.83 16.89
C ALA A 147 -0.60 6.60 16.47
N ASP A 148 0.40 5.90 15.95
CA ASP A 148 1.64 6.51 15.44
C ASP A 148 1.51 6.92 13.96
N GLY A 149 0.45 6.52 13.27
CA GLY A 149 0.22 6.83 11.86
C GLY A 149 -1.11 6.33 11.31
N ILE A 150 -1.44 6.79 10.11
CA ILE A 150 -2.70 6.50 9.41
C ILE A 150 -2.39 5.75 8.11
N TYR A 151 -3.02 4.61 7.90
CA TYR A 151 -2.86 3.78 6.72
C TYR A 151 -4.05 3.93 5.76
N PHE A 152 -3.78 4.08 4.47
CA PHE A 152 -4.79 3.99 3.42
C PHE A 152 -4.54 2.78 2.52
N GLN A 153 -5.58 1.96 2.33
CA GLN A 153 -5.47 0.79 1.47
C GLN A 153 -5.71 1.11 0.00
N GLY A 154 -4.73 0.72 -0.82
CA GLY A 154 -4.90 0.46 -2.25
C GLY A 154 -4.95 1.69 -3.17
N GLY A 155 -4.56 1.48 -4.43
CA GLY A 155 -4.32 2.54 -5.41
C GLY A 155 -5.55 3.15 -6.10
N LYS A 156 -6.79 2.81 -5.69
CA LYS A 156 -8.00 3.42 -6.28
C LYS A 156 -8.29 4.80 -5.67
N LEU A 157 -7.78 5.06 -4.47
CA LEU A 157 -8.02 6.32 -3.77
C LEU A 157 -7.27 7.48 -4.44
N ARG A 158 -7.99 8.56 -4.70
CA ARG A 158 -7.45 9.79 -5.31
C ARG A 158 -7.32 10.87 -4.24
N ILE A 159 -6.41 10.65 -3.29
CA ILE A 159 -6.33 11.43 -2.04
C ILE A 159 -4.97 12.10 -1.82
N LEU A 160 -4.17 12.26 -2.88
CA LEU A 160 -2.83 12.89 -2.77
C LEU A 160 -2.89 14.31 -2.20
N ASP A 161 -3.99 15.03 -2.48
CA ASP A 161 -4.25 16.40 -2.05
C ASP A 161 -4.47 16.56 -0.54
N ILE A 162 -4.80 15.48 0.18
CA ILE A 162 -5.09 15.52 1.62
C ILE A 162 -4.00 14.90 2.50
N ILE A 163 -2.94 14.33 1.92
CA ILE A 163 -1.87 13.65 2.69
C ILE A 163 -1.16 14.64 3.61
N GLU A 164 -0.55 15.68 3.04
CA GLU A 164 0.18 16.68 3.82
C GLU A 164 -0.74 17.45 4.78
N PRO A 165 -1.95 17.90 4.38
CA PRO A 165 -2.91 18.49 5.33
C PRO A 165 -3.28 17.57 6.50
N LEU A 166 -3.54 16.28 6.27
CA LEU A 166 -3.82 15.32 7.35
C LEU A 166 -2.66 15.21 8.33
N GLU A 167 -1.43 15.09 7.83
CA GLU A 167 -0.25 15.00 8.70
C GLU A 167 -0.04 16.27 9.51
N GLN A 168 -0.27 17.45 8.90
CA GLN A 168 -0.17 18.74 9.59
C GLN A 168 -1.22 18.89 10.71
N ASP A 169 -2.46 18.50 10.42
CA ASP A 169 -3.57 18.65 11.37
C ASP A 169 -3.54 17.62 12.50
N LEU A 170 -3.04 16.40 12.24
CA LEU A 170 -3.09 15.27 13.17
C LEU A 170 -1.75 14.98 13.84
N GLY A 171 -0.64 15.51 13.32
CA GLY A 171 0.70 15.34 13.87
C GLY A 171 1.29 13.93 13.71
N VAL A 172 0.66 13.08 12.90
CA VAL A 172 1.10 11.69 12.63
C VAL A 172 1.25 11.46 11.13
N PRO A 173 2.25 10.66 10.70
CA PRO A 173 2.45 10.34 9.29
C PRO A 173 1.28 9.59 8.65
N VAL A 174 1.13 9.78 7.33
CA VAL A 174 0.10 9.14 6.50
C VAL A 174 0.77 8.20 5.48
N ILE A 175 0.32 6.95 5.46
CA ILE A 175 0.79 5.88 4.58
C ILE A 175 -0.17 5.75 3.40
N HIS A 176 0.16 6.44 2.31
CA HIS A 176 -0.57 6.36 1.05
C HIS A 176 0.17 5.47 0.02
N PRO A 177 -0.50 4.51 -0.64
CA PRO A 177 0.14 3.49 -1.49
C PRO A 177 0.95 4.07 -2.65
N GLY A 178 0.49 5.16 -3.27
CA GLY A 178 1.24 5.83 -4.33
C GLY A 178 2.48 6.56 -3.81
N VAL A 179 2.41 7.10 -2.59
CA VAL A 179 3.53 7.81 -1.95
C VAL A 179 4.59 6.82 -1.48
N THR A 180 4.18 5.69 -0.87
CA THR A 180 5.10 4.61 -0.49
C THR A 180 5.76 3.96 -1.71
N GLN A 181 5.02 3.78 -2.81
CA GLN A 181 5.60 3.32 -4.06
C GLN A 181 6.67 4.28 -4.58
N CYS A 182 6.38 5.58 -4.64
CA CYS A 182 7.36 6.57 -5.11
C CYS A 182 8.61 6.59 -4.24
N TRP A 183 8.44 6.57 -2.91
CA TRP A 183 9.55 6.53 -1.96
C TRP A 183 10.41 5.27 -2.13
N GLU A 184 9.80 4.08 -2.19
CA GLU A 184 10.54 2.82 -2.32
C GLU A 184 11.31 2.75 -3.65
N ILE A 185 10.73 3.24 -4.76
CA ILE A 185 11.41 3.34 -6.05
C ILE A 185 12.60 4.29 -5.97
N GLN A 186 12.42 5.49 -5.40
CA GLN A 186 13.50 6.46 -5.23
C GLN A 186 14.64 5.87 -4.41
N LYS A 187 14.32 5.24 -3.28
CA LYS A 187 15.28 4.58 -2.40
C LYS A 187 16.05 3.47 -3.11
N ARG A 188 15.37 2.55 -3.81
CA ARG A 188 16.02 1.43 -4.54
C ARG A 188 16.92 1.91 -5.68
N LEU A 189 16.50 2.95 -6.39
CA LEU A 189 17.27 3.58 -7.47
C LEU A 189 18.28 4.63 -6.96
N ARG A 190 18.38 4.85 -5.65
CA ARG A 190 19.25 5.87 -5.03
C ARG A 190 18.98 7.29 -5.52
N VAL A 191 17.74 7.58 -5.92
CA VAL A 191 17.29 8.92 -6.32
C VAL A 191 17.05 9.75 -5.07
N ARG A 192 17.86 10.79 -4.85
CA ARG A 192 17.76 11.68 -3.69
C ARG A 192 17.01 12.97 -4.05
N GLN A 193 15.70 12.85 -4.30
CA GLN A 193 14.87 14.01 -4.67
C GLN A 193 13.64 14.12 -3.77
N PRO A 194 13.79 14.76 -2.58
CA PRO A 194 12.66 15.03 -1.71
C PRO A 194 11.54 15.81 -2.42
N ARG A 195 10.28 15.54 -2.06
CA ARG A 195 9.10 16.18 -2.65
C ARG A 195 8.12 16.63 -1.58
N SER A 196 7.94 17.95 -1.47
CA SER A 196 6.89 18.59 -0.65
C SER A 196 5.49 18.37 -1.22
N GLY A 197 4.46 18.51 -0.39
CA GLY A 197 3.06 18.35 -0.77
C GLY A 197 2.54 16.92 -0.72
N TYR A 198 3.38 15.94 -0.39
CA TYR A 198 3.03 14.51 -0.39
C TYR A 198 3.34 13.80 0.94
N GLY A 199 3.50 14.58 2.01
CA GLY A 199 3.73 14.11 3.37
C GLY A 199 5.19 13.77 3.70
N ARG A 200 5.41 13.47 4.99
CA ARG A 200 6.71 13.31 5.64
C ARG A 200 7.56 12.24 4.98
N LEU A 201 6.96 11.18 4.44
CA LEU A 201 7.71 10.09 3.80
C LEU A 201 8.58 10.58 2.64
N LEU A 202 8.04 11.44 1.75
CA LEU A 202 8.78 11.94 0.59
C LEU A 202 9.59 13.21 0.88
N VAL A 203 9.34 13.87 2.02
CA VAL A 203 10.05 15.08 2.43
C VAL A 203 11.27 14.75 3.29
N GLU A 204 11.12 13.87 4.28
CA GLU A 204 12.10 13.65 5.34
C GLU A 204 13.05 12.47 5.04
N LEU A 205 12.63 11.51 4.23
CA LEU A 205 13.35 10.25 4.04
C LEU A 205 13.96 10.11 2.64
N PRO A 206 15.18 9.52 2.55
CA PRO A 206 15.83 9.23 1.28
C PRO A 206 15.24 8.02 0.55
#